data_AF-A0A1V4QQZ4-F1
#
_entry.id   AF-A0A1V4QQZ4-F1
#
_cell.length_a   1.000
_cell.length_b   1.000
_cell.length_c   1.000
_cell.angle_alpha   90.00
_cell.angle_beta   90.00
_cell.angle_gamma   90.00
#
_symmetry.space_group_name_H-M   'P 1'
#
loop_
_entity.id
_entity.type
_entity.pdbx_description
1 polymer ?
#
loop_
_entity_poly.entity_id
_entity_poly.type
_entity_poly.pdbx_seq_one_letter_code
_entity_poly.pdbx_strand_id
1 'polypeptide(L)'
;MLANEAGGTLDSFDQLNNWATVTNHGTILGYEALNNKSGGTLDNYGTLTNYFTLANDAEGTLNNYGTLTNENYAALSNEGLLTNSGTLTNEGVLNGDGTYLQTAGQTINDGSLSQTLIDIQAGSLSGTGTITGAVNLADGATVHAGNSPGILTINGDFNSSGILQFDFAGLDTGEYSVLDIKGNASFSGGSLEFIFIDDYQPLEGDSWDFLFFDSITGWDQLTFALIGLSNGYIWSTELFSDHATLLIIQAQAVPLPSALLLFGTCLGILALYNRKLLKKNNLLEINRQEE
;
A
#
# COMPACT_ATOMS: atom_id res chain seq x y z
N MET A 1 -38.46 -9.46 -5.66
CA MET A 1 -37.17 -10.16 -5.76
C MET A 1 -36.83 -10.27 -7.24
N LEU A 2 -35.75 -9.61 -7.65
CA LEU A 2 -35.17 -9.71 -8.98
C LEU A 2 -33.87 -10.52 -8.86
N ALA A 3 -33.65 -11.50 -9.74
CA ALA A 3 -32.41 -12.26 -9.78
C ALA A 3 -31.79 -12.14 -11.18
N ASN A 4 -30.54 -11.65 -11.26
CA ASN A 4 -29.73 -11.74 -12.46
C ASN A 4 -28.83 -12.97 -12.34
N GLU A 5 -29.22 -14.03 -13.02
CA GLU A 5 -28.53 -15.32 -12.95
C GLU A 5 -27.14 -15.28 -13.58
N ALA A 6 -26.31 -16.29 -13.29
CA ALA A 6 -24.97 -16.40 -13.85
C ALA A 6 -24.99 -16.36 -15.39
N GLY A 7 -24.15 -15.49 -15.97
CA GLY A 7 -24.11 -15.22 -17.41
C GLY A 7 -25.19 -14.26 -17.94
N GLY A 8 -26.10 -13.80 -17.08
CA GLY A 8 -27.05 -12.74 -17.41
C GLY A 8 -26.45 -11.34 -17.28
N THR A 9 -26.98 -10.40 -18.06
CA THR A 9 -26.63 -8.98 -17.99
C THR A 9 -27.88 -8.16 -17.72
N LEU A 10 -27.80 -7.25 -16.75
CA LEU A 10 -28.83 -6.27 -16.44
C LEU A 10 -28.26 -4.85 -16.62
N ASP A 11 -28.78 -4.13 -17.61
CA ASP A 11 -28.36 -2.76 -17.92
C ASP A 11 -29.39 -1.75 -17.41
N SER A 12 -28.94 -0.77 -16.62
CA SER A 12 -29.75 0.37 -16.20
C SER A 12 -29.49 1.58 -17.10
N PHE A 13 -30.11 1.59 -18.29
CA PHE A 13 -30.03 2.73 -19.23
C PHE A 13 -30.87 3.95 -18.80
N ASP A 14 -31.84 3.76 -17.91
CA ASP A 14 -32.55 4.83 -17.22
C ASP A 14 -32.38 4.60 -15.70
N GLN A 15 -33.47 4.54 -14.93
CA GLN A 15 -33.44 4.27 -13.50
C GLN A 15 -33.83 2.82 -13.18
N LEU A 16 -32.96 2.10 -12.47
CA LEU A 16 -33.32 0.86 -11.78
C LEU A 16 -33.52 1.15 -10.29
N ASN A 17 -34.76 1.11 -9.84
CA ASN A 17 -35.11 1.31 -8.43
C ASN A 17 -35.41 -0.04 -7.77
N ASN A 18 -34.65 -0.39 -6.74
CA ASN A 18 -34.86 -1.58 -5.92
C ASN A 18 -35.49 -1.20 -4.58
N TRP A 19 -36.75 -1.60 -4.36
CA TRP A 19 -37.46 -1.45 -3.08
C TRP A 19 -37.54 -2.74 -2.25
N ALA A 20 -36.94 -3.82 -2.73
CA ALA A 20 -36.95 -5.13 -2.09
C ALA A 20 -35.57 -5.76 -2.29
N THR A 21 -35.48 -7.02 -2.71
CA THR A 21 -34.21 -7.69 -2.96
C THR A 21 -33.89 -7.76 -4.46
N VAL A 22 -32.67 -7.36 -4.83
CA VAL A 22 -32.01 -7.69 -6.08
C VAL A 22 -30.81 -8.56 -5.76
N THR A 23 -30.70 -9.71 -6.43
CA THR A 23 -29.54 -10.60 -6.33
C THR A 23 -28.87 -10.70 -7.69
N ASN A 24 -27.57 -10.42 -7.74
CA ASN A 24 -26.78 -10.49 -8.96
C ASN A 24 -25.72 -11.58 -8.88
N HIS A 25 -25.84 -12.61 -9.71
CA HIS A 25 -24.81 -13.62 -9.97
C HIS A 25 -24.13 -13.41 -11.35
N GLY A 26 -24.70 -12.57 -12.21
CA GLY A 26 -24.16 -12.19 -13.52
C GLY A 26 -23.51 -10.80 -13.49
N THR A 27 -23.81 -9.99 -14.49
CA THR A 27 -23.30 -8.62 -14.63
C THR A 27 -24.41 -7.58 -14.50
N ILE A 28 -24.22 -6.55 -13.68
CA ILE A 28 -25.02 -5.33 -13.66
C ILE A 28 -24.19 -4.17 -14.19
N LEU A 29 -24.70 -3.43 -15.17
CA LEU A 29 -24.09 -2.19 -15.69
C LEU A 29 -25.00 -1.00 -15.37
N GLY A 30 -24.55 -0.16 -14.44
CA GLY A 30 -25.25 1.06 -14.01
C GLY A 30 -24.86 2.26 -14.87
N TYR A 31 -25.50 2.42 -16.04
CA TYR A 31 -25.18 3.50 -16.98
C TYR A 31 -25.78 4.87 -16.61
N GLU A 32 -26.93 4.89 -15.92
CA GLU A 32 -27.51 6.13 -15.39
C GLU A 32 -27.69 6.07 -13.87
N ALA A 33 -28.81 5.53 -13.38
CA ALA A 33 -29.08 5.48 -11.94
C ALA A 33 -29.51 4.09 -11.48
N LEU A 34 -28.69 3.49 -10.62
CA LEU A 34 -29.03 2.30 -9.86
C LEU A 34 -29.34 2.72 -8.42
N ASN A 35 -30.60 2.65 -8.01
CA ASN A 35 -31.03 3.10 -6.70
C ASN A 35 -31.50 1.90 -5.86
N ASN A 36 -30.72 1.53 -4.86
CA ASN A 36 -31.17 0.69 -3.77
C ASN A 36 -31.92 1.57 -2.76
N LYS A 37 -33.24 1.55 -2.83
CA LYS A 37 -34.11 2.42 -2.03
C LYS A 37 -34.13 1.97 -0.57
N SER A 38 -34.63 2.83 0.30
CA SER A 38 -34.78 2.53 1.73
C SER A 38 -35.48 1.18 1.97
N GLY A 39 -34.88 0.33 2.82
CA GLY A 39 -35.30 -1.05 3.08
C GLY A 39 -34.98 -2.06 1.97
N GLY A 40 -34.40 -1.62 0.85
CA GLY A 40 -33.94 -2.47 -0.23
C GLY A 40 -32.62 -3.18 0.09
N THR A 41 -32.44 -4.37 -0.46
CA THR A 41 -31.20 -5.15 -0.41
C THR A 41 -30.70 -5.42 -1.82
N LEU A 42 -29.47 -5.03 -2.11
CA LEU A 42 -28.78 -5.35 -3.36
C LEU A 42 -27.58 -6.25 -3.02
N ASP A 43 -27.70 -7.53 -3.36
CA ASP A 43 -26.65 -8.53 -3.15
C ASP A 43 -25.91 -8.78 -4.47
N ASN A 44 -24.65 -8.36 -4.53
CA ASN A 44 -23.78 -8.56 -5.68
C ASN A 44 -22.81 -9.72 -5.45
N TYR A 45 -23.12 -10.90 -6.00
CA TYR A 45 -22.23 -12.06 -6.06
C TYR A 45 -21.42 -12.14 -7.36
N GLY A 46 -21.89 -11.49 -8.43
CA GLY A 46 -21.21 -11.37 -9.72
C GLY A 46 -20.45 -10.06 -9.85
N THR A 47 -20.61 -9.39 -10.99
CA THR A 47 -20.00 -8.09 -11.27
C THR A 47 -21.05 -6.99 -11.27
N LEU A 48 -20.77 -5.89 -10.58
CA LEU A 48 -21.53 -4.64 -10.67
C LEU A 48 -20.56 -3.53 -11.03
N THR A 49 -20.82 -2.86 -12.15
CA THR A 49 -20.06 -1.67 -12.56
C THR A 49 -20.99 -0.46 -12.56
N ASN A 50 -20.69 0.51 -11.70
CA ASN A 50 -21.34 1.82 -11.70
C ASN A 50 -20.57 2.77 -12.61
N TYR A 51 -21.19 3.18 -13.72
CA TYR A 51 -20.64 4.17 -14.64
C TYR A 51 -21.10 5.60 -14.35
N PHE A 52 -22.16 5.77 -13.55
CA PHE A 52 -22.71 7.11 -13.29
C PHE A 52 -23.21 7.27 -11.86
N THR A 53 -24.43 6.86 -11.51
CA THR A 53 -24.95 6.98 -10.13
C THR A 53 -25.41 5.63 -9.58
N LEU A 54 -24.85 5.28 -8.42
CA LEU A 54 -25.35 4.20 -7.56
C LEU A 54 -25.73 4.81 -6.21
N ALA A 55 -27.02 4.83 -5.89
CA ALA A 55 -27.51 5.31 -4.61
C ALA A 55 -27.93 4.13 -3.74
N ASN A 56 -27.35 4.00 -2.55
CA ASN A 56 -27.84 3.17 -1.46
C ASN A 56 -28.45 4.10 -0.40
N ASP A 57 -29.77 4.28 -0.48
CA ASP A 57 -30.52 5.18 0.40
C ASP A 57 -30.39 4.75 1.89
N ALA A 58 -30.75 5.64 2.80
CA ALA A 58 -30.83 5.33 4.23
C ALA A 58 -31.70 4.08 4.48
N GLU A 59 -31.25 3.20 5.37
CA GLU A 59 -31.83 1.86 5.63
C GLU A 59 -31.74 0.87 4.44
N GLY A 60 -31.12 1.26 3.33
CA GLY A 60 -30.73 0.37 2.24
C GLY A 60 -29.48 -0.45 2.61
N THR A 61 -29.42 -1.68 2.12
CA THR A 61 -28.26 -2.56 2.27
C THR A 61 -27.68 -2.93 0.90
N LEU A 62 -26.43 -2.57 0.66
CA LEU A 62 -25.66 -3.00 -0.51
C LEU A 62 -24.56 -3.97 -0.03
N ASN A 63 -24.65 -5.22 -0.45
CA ASN A 63 -23.66 -6.24 -0.13
C ASN A 63 -22.84 -6.59 -1.38
N ASN A 64 -21.53 -6.40 -1.31
CA ASN A 64 -20.60 -6.84 -2.33
C ASN A 64 -19.86 -8.11 -1.90
N TYR A 65 -20.28 -9.25 -2.46
CA TYR A 65 -19.63 -10.55 -2.33
C TYR A 65 -18.72 -10.87 -3.52
N GLY A 66 -19.03 -10.32 -4.70
CA GLY A 66 -18.26 -10.46 -5.94
C GLY A 66 -17.39 -9.24 -6.21
N THR A 67 -17.58 -8.60 -7.36
CA THR A 67 -16.84 -7.40 -7.76
C THR A 67 -17.77 -6.20 -7.90
N LEU A 68 -17.42 -5.10 -7.23
CA LEU A 68 -18.06 -3.81 -7.37
C LEU A 68 -17.03 -2.77 -7.83
N THR A 69 -17.24 -2.23 -9.03
CA THR A 69 -16.42 -1.14 -9.57
C THR A 69 -17.23 0.15 -9.60
N ASN A 70 -16.76 1.18 -8.90
CA ASN A 70 -17.21 2.55 -9.05
C ASN A 70 -16.22 3.29 -9.95
N GLU A 71 -16.58 3.42 -11.23
CA GLU A 71 -15.71 3.93 -12.29
C GLU A 71 -15.31 5.39 -12.07
N ASN A 72 -14.29 5.82 -12.79
CA ASN A 72 -13.90 7.23 -12.82
C ASN A 72 -15.10 8.10 -13.24
N TYR A 73 -15.28 9.23 -12.54
CA TYR A 73 -16.41 10.15 -12.63
C TYR A 73 -17.78 9.62 -12.17
N ALA A 74 -17.87 8.36 -11.73
CA ALA A 74 -19.09 7.82 -11.14
C ALA A 74 -19.22 8.21 -9.66
N ALA A 75 -20.46 8.31 -9.20
CA ALA A 75 -20.83 8.58 -7.82
C ALA A 75 -21.56 7.37 -7.23
N LEU A 76 -21.02 6.83 -6.13
CA LEU A 76 -21.68 5.88 -5.26
C LEU A 76 -22.05 6.60 -3.97
N SER A 77 -23.32 6.99 -3.82
CA SER A 77 -23.85 7.57 -2.59
C SER A 77 -24.35 6.46 -1.68
N ASN A 78 -23.70 6.28 -0.53
CA ASN A 78 -24.08 5.35 0.51
C ASN A 78 -24.55 6.11 1.76
N GLU A 79 -25.86 6.20 1.91
CA GLU A 79 -26.54 6.71 3.12
C GLU A 79 -26.99 5.56 4.05
N GLY A 80 -26.94 4.32 3.56
CA GLY A 80 -27.27 3.10 4.29
C GLY A 80 -26.04 2.30 4.74
N LEU A 81 -26.16 0.98 4.64
CA LEU A 81 -25.05 0.04 4.90
C LEU A 81 -24.47 -0.46 3.57
N LEU A 82 -23.17 -0.26 3.38
CA LEU A 82 -22.38 -0.88 2.32
C LEU A 82 -21.43 -1.90 2.96
N THR A 83 -21.66 -3.19 2.71
CA THR A 83 -20.79 -4.26 3.19
C THR A 83 -19.95 -4.81 2.04
N ASN A 84 -18.63 -4.86 2.21
CA ASN A 84 -17.70 -5.51 1.29
C ASN A 84 -17.12 -6.79 1.89
N SER A 85 -17.17 -7.87 1.12
CA SER A 85 -16.48 -9.14 1.39
C SER A 85 -15.80 -9.73 0.14
N GLY A 86 -16.05 -9.12 -1.04
CA GLY A 86 -15.39 -9.41 -2.30
C GLY A 86 -14.35 -8.34 -2.66
N THR A 87 -14.35 -7.90 -3.93
CA THR A 87 -13.49 -6.80 -4.41
C THR A 87 -14.32 -5.54 -4.62
N LEU A 88 -13.92 -4.44 -3.99
CA LEU A 88 -14.41 -3.10 -4.30
C LEU A 88 -13.29 -2.25 -4.87
N THR A 89 -13.50 -1.70 -6.07
CA THR A 89 -12.61 -0.72 -6.68
C THR A 89 -13.34 0.61 -6.80
N ASN A 90 -12.78 1.66 -6.21
CA ASN A 90 -13.33 3.01 -6.27
C ASN A 90 -12.33 3.95 -6.94
N GLU A 91 -12.59 4.27 -8.21
CA GLU A 91 -11.86 5.31 -8.97
C GLU A 91 -12.61 6.65 -8.96
N GLY A 92 -13.93 6.61 -8.74
CA GLY A 92 -14.81 7.78 -8.65
C GLY A 92 -14.97 8.32 -7.23
N VAL A 93 -16.20 8.69 -6.90
CA VAL A 93 -16.58 9.18 -5.57
C VAL A 93 -17.49 8.17 -4.90
N LEU A 94 -17.09 7.67 -3.73
CA LEU A 94 -17.91 6.93 -2.80
C LEU A 94 -18.19 7.84 -1.59
N ASN A 95 -19.40 8.33 -1.42
CA ASN A 95 -19.72 9.33 -0.39
C ASN A 95 -21.04 9.04 0.33
N GLY A 96 -21.31 9.75 1.41
CA GLY A 96 -22.58 9.69 2.15
C GLY A 96 -22.37 9.56 3.65
N ASP A 97 -23.44 9.67 4.42
CA ASP A 97 -23.39 9.63 5.89
C ASP A 97 -23.59 8.21 6.44
N GLY A 98 -23.61 7.20 5.58
CA GLY A 98 -23.77 5.80 5.91
C GLY A 98 -22.56 5.15 6.59
N THR A 99 -22.61 3.82 6.66
CA THR A 99 -21.51 2.98 7.16
C THR A 99 -20.91 2.18 6.01
N TYR A 100 -19.59 2.22 5.91
CA TYR A 100 -18.80 1.27 5.14
C TYR A 100 -18.23 0.19 6.06
N LEU A 101 -18.56 -1.05 5.78
CA LEU A 101 -18.10 -2.21 6.54
C LEU A 101 -17.38 -3.19 5.62
N GLN A 102 -16.11 -3.47 5.90
CA GLN A 102 -15.38 -4.54 5.24
C GLN A 102 -15.22 -5.74 6.18
N THR A 103 -15.68 -6.90 5.75
CA THR A 103 -15.65 -8.15 6.53
C THR A 103 -14.70 -9.20 5.97
N ALA A 104 -14.23 -9.02 4.73
CA ALA A 104 -13.23 -9.83 4.04
C ALA A 104 -12.84 -9.12 2.72
N GLY A 105 -12.07 -9.80 1.88
CA GLY A 105 -11.80 -9.33 0.52
C GLY A 105 -10.88 -8.12 0.48
N GLN A 106 -11.10 -7.24 -0.50
CA GLN A 106 -10.24 -6.07 -0.70
C GLN A 106 -11.04 -4.84 -1.11
N THR A 107 -10.54 -3.68 -0.69
CA THR A 107 -10.93 -2.36 -1.17
C THR A 107 -9.73 -1.66 -1.76
N ILE A 108 -9.84 -1.20 -3.00
CA ILE A 108 -8.88 -0.34 -3.66
C ILE A 108 -9.54 1.02 -3.85
N ASN A 109 -9.10 2.02 -3.09
CA ASN A 109 -9.61 3.38 -3.18
C ASN A 109 -8.57 4.27 -3.86
N ASP A 110 -8.73 4.50 -5.16
CA ASP A 110 -7.91 5.44 -5.95
C ASP A 110 -8.63 6.78 -6.18
N GLY A 111 -9.93 6.84 -5.88
CA GLY A 111 -10.74 8.06 -5.88
C GLY A 111 -10.94 8.66 -4.48
N SER A 112 -12.18 9.02 -4.17
CA SER A 112 -12.58 9.55 -2.85
C SER A 112 -13.55 8.61 -2.14
N LEU A 113 -13.29 8.30 -0.87
CA LEU A 113 -14.17 7.53 0.00
C LEU A 113 -14.51 8.35 1.24
N SER A 114 -15.77 8.76 1.40
CA SER A 114 -16.25 9.56 2.53
C SER A 114 -17.44 8.89 3.18
N GLN A 115 -17.34 8.54 4.45
CA GLN A 115 -18.41 7.93 5.24
C GLN A 115 -18.36 8.40 6.69
N THR A 116 -19.46 8.27 7.42
CA THR A 116 -19.47 8.54 8.87
C THR A 116 -18.56 7.56 9.60
N LEU A 117 -18.62 6.28 9.20
CA LEU A 117 -17.79 5.22 9.76
C LEU A 117 -17.25 4.33 8.63
N ILE A 118 -15.96 4.05 8.71
CA ILE A 118 -15.24 3.13 7.84
C ILE A 118 -14.63 2.06 8.73
N ASP A 119 -15.27 0.89 8.77
CA ASP A 119 -14.88 -0.21 9.65
C ASP A 119 -14.32 -1.37 8.82
N ILE A 120 -13.02 -1.61 8.95
CA ILE A 120 -12.29 -2.66 8.23
C ILE A 120 -11.97 -3.78 9.22
N GLN A 121 -12.86 -4.78 9.27
CA GLN A 121 -12.78 -5.89 10.21
C GLN A 121 -11.88 -7.03 9.72
N ALA A 122 -11.76 -7.21 8.41
CA ALA A 122 -10.81 -8.12 7.79
C ALA A 122 -10.53 -7.76 6.32
N GLY A 123 -9.60 -8.48 5.68
CA GLY A 123 -9.21 -8.25 4.29
C GLY A 123 -8.24 -7.08 4.17
N SER A 124 -8.13 -6.51 2.96
CA SER A 124 -7.21 -5.40 2.69
C SER A 124 -7.91 -4.09 2.32
N LEU A 125 -7.33 -2.98 2.74
CA LEU A 125 -7.61 -1.64 2.24
C LEU A 125 -6.34 -1.09 1.59
N SER A 126 -6.43 -0.66 0.34
CA SER A 126 -5.31 -0.09 -0.41
C SER A 126 -5.77 1.04 -1.34
N GLY A 127 -4.85 1.56 -2.14
CA GLY A 127 -5.11 2.65 -3.10
C GLY A 127 -4.30 3.92 -2.82
N THR A 128 -4.36 4.85 -3.77
CA THR A 128 -3.72 6.18 -3.67
C THR A 128 -4.71 7.33 -3.43
N GLY A 129 -5.96 6.98 -3.14
CA GLY A 129 -7.05 7.94 -3.01
C GLY A 129 -7.08 8.66 -1.67
N THR A 130 -8.16 9.41 -1.46
CA THR A 130 -8.45 10.08 -0.19
C THR A 130 -9.60 9.39 0.51
N ILE A 131 -9.45 9.17 1.80
CA ILE A 131 -10.49 8.70 2.71
C ILE A 131 -10.86 9.85 3.64
N THR A 132 -12.15 10.10 3.86
CA THR A 132 -12.64 11.13 4.79
C THR A 132 -13.62 10.49 5.78
N GLY A 133 -13.38 10.72 7.06
CA GLY A 133 -14.10 10.05 8.15
C GLY A 133 -13.18 9.21 9.03
N ALA A 134 -13.72 8.71 10.14
CA ALA A 134 -12.97 7.86 11.06
C ALA A 134 -12.80 6.45 10.48
N VAL A 135 -11.58 5.94 10.53
CA VAL A 135 -11.22 4.61 10.06
C VAL A 135 -10.84 3.72 11.23
N ASN A 136 -11.48 2.56 11.33
CA ASN A 136 -11.15 1.52 12.30
C ASN A 136 -10.60 0.29 11.55
N LEU A 137 -9.40 -0.15 11.92
CA LEU A 137 -8.74 -1.34 11.38
C LEU A 137 -8.59 -2.39 12.48
N ALA A 138 -9.26 -3.53 12.31
CA ALA A 138 -9.17 -4.65 13.25
C ALA A 138 -7.89 -5.49 13.04
N ASP A 139 -7.52 -6.30 14.04
CA ASP A 139 -6.36 -7.22 14.04
C ASP A 139 -6.33 -8.19 12.84
N GLY A 140 -7.50 -8.55 12.28
CA GLY A 140 -7.62 -9.41 11.10
C GLY A 140 -7.53 -8.68 9.75
N ALA A 141 -7.29 -7.37 9.75
CA ALA A 141 -7.28 -6.54 8.57
C ALA A 141 -5.90 -5.94 8.27
N THR A 142 -5.67 -5.66 6.99
CA THR A 142 -4.42 -5.08 6.49
C THR A 142 -4.70 -3.78 5.76
N VAL A 143 -3.85 -2.78 5.96
CA VAL A 143 -3.73 -1.63 5.05
C VAL A 143 -2.46 -1.80 4.24
N HIS A 144 -2.60 -1.83 2.92
CA HIS A 144 -1.46 -1.74 2.00
C HIS A 144 -1.39 -0.30 1.51
N ALA A 145 -0.54 0.51 2.14
CA ALA A 145 -0.55 1.94 1.92
C ALA A 145 -0.11 2.29 0.49
N GLY A 146 -0.86 3.14 -0.19
CA GLY A 146 -0.40 3.83 -1.40
C GLY A 146 -0.28 2.99 -2.68
N ASN A 147 -0.72 1.72 -2.70
CA ASN A 147 -0.63 0.87 -3.90
C ASN A 147 0.78 0.84 -4.56
N SER A 148 1.82 1.00 -3.73
CA SER A 148 3.17 0.51 -3.95
C SER A 148 3.81 0.77 -5.31
N PRO A 149 4.42 1.95 -5.52
CA PRO A 149 4.52 3.09 -4.58
C PRO A 149 3.46 4.19 -4.77
N GLY A 150 3.08 4.88 -3.68
CA GLY A 150 2.10 5.98 -3.69
C GLY A 150 1.65 6.43 -2.29
N ILE A 151 0.67 7.34 -2.22
CA ILE A 151 0.18 7.95 -0.96
C ILE A 151 -1.30 7.62 -0.75
N LEU A 152 -1.65 6.99 0.37
CA LEU A 152 -3.04 6.90 0.84
C LEU A 152 -3.29 7.98 1.89
N THR A 153 -4.29 8.84 1.68
CA THR A 153 -4.61 9.93 2.61
C THR A 153 -5.86 9.62 3.43
N ILE A 154 -5.82 9.82 4.75
CA ILE A 154 -6.97 9.73 5.65
C ILE A 154 -7.21 11.10 6.30
N ASN A 155 -8.26 11.79 5.85
CA ASN A 155 -8.80 13.00 6.46
C ASN A 155 -9.72 12.66 7.63
N GLY A 156 -9.13 12.14 8.71
CA GLY A 156 -9.85 11.73 9.91
C GLY A 156 -8.94 10.99 10.89
N ASP A 157 -9.53 10.53 11.99
CA ASP A 157 -8.83 9.68 12.95
C ASP A 157 -8.68 8.25 12.42
N PHE A 158 -7.56 7.61 12.77
CA PHE A 158 -7.22 6.25 12.38
C PHE A 158 -6.97 5.39 13.63
N ASN A 159 -7.82 4.42 13.89
CA ASN A 159 -7.66 3.47 14.99
C ASN A 159 -7.28 2.10 14.44
N SER A 160 -6.19 1.50 14.91
CA SER A 160 -5.71 0.23 14.39
C SER A 160 -5.29 -0.77 15.46
N SER A 161 -5.58 -2.03 15.17
CA SER A 161 -4.94 -3.21 15.77
C SER A 161 -4.38 -4.16 14.70
N GLY A 162 -4.52 -3.80 13.42
CA GLY A 162 -4.17 -4.64 12.27
C GLY A 162 -2.76 -4.44 11.76
N ILE A 163 -2.53 -4.84 10.51
CA ILE A 163 -1.22 -4.79 9.85
C ILE A 163 -1.18 -3.59 8.91
N LEU A 164 -0.14 -2.76 9.00
CA LEU A 164 0.18 -1.72 8.02
C LEU A 164 1.39 -2.14 7.20
N GLN A 165 1.21 -2.26 5.88
CA GLN A 165 2.26 -2.61 4.93
C GLN A 165 2.70 -1.38 4.15
N PHE A 166 4.02 -1.18 4.09
CA PHE A 166 4.67 -0.11 3.34
C PHE A 166 5.72 -0.71 2.41
N ASP A 167 5.59 -0.44 1.11
CA ASP A 167 6.55 -0.91 0.12
C ASP A 167 7.60 0.16 -0.19
N PHE A 168 8.85 -0.27 -0.40
CA PHE A 168 10.02 0.58 -0.67
C PHE A 168 10.76 0.06 -1.91
N ALA A 169 10.79 0.87 -2.97
CA ALA A 169 11.51 0.61 -4.22
C ALA A 169 12.65 1.64 -4.48
N GLY A 170 12.73 2.69 -3.68
CA GLY A 170 13.71 3.77 -3.82
C GLY A 170 13.55 4.84 -2.75
N LEU A 171 14.23 5.99 -2.92
CA LEU A 171 14.26 7.09 -1.94
C LEU A 171 13.38 8.27 -2.37
N ASP A 172 13.08 8.40 -3.66
CA ASP A 172 12.38 9.56 -4.17
C ASP A 172 10.87 9.47 -3.89
N THR A 173 10.20 10.63 -3.92
CA THR A 173 8.74 10.68 -3.77
C THR A 173 8.07 9.81 -4.82
N GLY A 174 7.18 8.93 -4.37
CA GLY A 174 6.53 7.97 -5.25
C GLY A 174 7.40 6.76 -5.59
N GLU A 175 8.51 6.52 -4.89
CA GLU A 175 9.23 5.23 -4.89
C GLU A 175 9.02 4.43 -3.60
N TYR A 176 8.22 4.95 -2.67
CA TYR A 176 7.82 4.25 -1.46
C TYR A 176 6.39 4.60 -1.07
N SER A 177 5.83 3.77 -0.20
CA SER A 177 4.46 3.87 0.29
C SER A 177 4.36 4.87 1.44
N VAL A 178 3.33 5.71 1.41
CA VAL A 178 3.03 6.66 2.48
C VAL A 178 1.58 6.51 2.93
N LEU A 179 1.37 6.48 4.24
CA LEU A 179 0.07 6.67 4.86
C LEU A 179 0.02 8.06 5.52
N ASP A 180 -0.83 8.94 5.00
CA ASP A 180 -0.94 10.32 5.46
C ASP A 180 -2.24 10.54 6.23
N ILE A 181 -2.17 10.54 7.55
CA ILE A 181 -3.32 10.69 8.45
C ILE A 181 -3.39 12.16 8.89
N LYS A 182 -4.51 12.84 8.66
CA LYS A 182 -4.73 14.24 9.08
C LYS A 182 -5.41 14.38 10.45
N GLY A 183 -5.42 13.29 11.21
CA GLY A 183 -6.04 13.19 12.53
C GLY A 183 -5.16 12.41 13.50
N ASN A 184 -5.76 11.89 14.57
CA ASN A 184 -5.05 11.07 15.54
C ASN A 184 -4.88 9.63 15.03
N ALA A 185 -3.65 9.14 15.04
CA ALA A 185 -3.31 7.74 14.83
C ALA A 185 -3.24 7.00 16.18
N SER A 186 -4.14 6.04 16.39
CA SER A 186 -4.27 5.30 17.65
C SER A 186 -4.04 3.81 17.43
N PHE A 187 -3.03 3.26 18.09
CA PHE A 187 -2.68 1.84 17.98
C PHE A 187 -2.98 1.11 19.28
N SER A 188 -3.73 0.02 19.19
CA SER A 188 -4.03 -0.87 20.32
C SER A 188 -3.29 -2.21 20.25
N GLY A 189 -2.46 -2.37 19.23
CA GLY A 189 -1.73 -3.56 18.83
C GLY A 189 -1.40 -3.48 17.34
N GLY A 190 -0.97 -4.60 16.76
CA GLY A 190 -0.71 -4.73 15.32
C GLY A 190 0.76 -4.71 14.92
N SER A 191 1.00 -4.68 13.62
CA SER A 191 2.35 -4.68 13.04
C SER A 191 2.52 -3.65 11.93
N LEU A 192 3.73 -3.10 11.86
CA LEU A 192 4.21 -2.32 10.72
C LEU A 192 5.21 -3.19 9.95
N GLU A 193 4.91 -3.45 8.69
CA GLU A 193 5.72 -4.27 7.80
C GLU A 193 6.34 -3.39 6.72
N PHE A 194 7.67 -3.33 6.72
CA PHE A 194 8.45 -2.60 5.74
C PHE A 194 8.94 -3.57 4.67
N ILE A 195 8.39 -3.48 3.46
CA ILE A 195 8.58 -4.44 2.39
C ILE A 195 9.47 -3.82 1.31
N PHE A 196 10.70 -4.27 1.21
CA PHE A 196 11.61 -3.87 0.14
C PHE A 196 11.29 -4.69 -1.11
N ILE A 197 10.96 -4.01 -2.21
CA ILE A 197 10.52 -4.60 -3.47
C ILE A 197 11.52 -4.29 -4.60
N ASP A 198 11.31 -4.88 -5.78
CA ASP A 198 12.11 -4.63 -7.00
C ASP A 198 13.63 -4.79 -6.81
N ASP A 199 14.03 -5.73 -5.94
CA ASP A 199 15.42 -5.98 -5.54
C ASP A 199 16.13 -4.75 -4.94
N TYR A 200 15.38 -3.74 -4.48
CA TYR A 200 15.94 -2.54 -3.88
C TYR A 200 16.71 -2.87 -2.60
N GLN A 201 17.98 -2.47 -2.54
CA GLN A 201 18.88 -2.68 -1.41
C GLN A 201 19.28 -1.32 -0.85
N PRO A 202 18.77 -0.92 0.32
CA PRO A 202 19.09 0.38 0.88
C PRO A 202 20.52 0.41 1.42
N LEU A 203 21.08 1.61 1.45
CA LEU A 203 22.40 1.92 1.97
C LEU A 203 22.32 2.39 3.42
N GLU A 204 23.47 2.40 4.08
CA GLU A 204 23.60 3.00 5.41
C GLU A 204 23.27 4.50 5.35
N GLY A 205 22.36 4.93 6.22
CA GLY A 205 21.85 6.30 6.29
C GLY A 205 20.60 6.58 5.46
N ASP A 206 20.13 5.62 4.65
CA ASP A 206 18.87 5.75 3.92
C ASP A 206 17.68 5.80 4.89
N SER A 207 16.72 6.68 4.60
CA SER A 207 15.56 6.91 5.45
C SER A 207 14.29 7.27 4.68
N TRP A 208 13.13 6.91 5.23
CA TRP A 208 11.80 7.20 4.64
C TRP A 208 10.80 7.65 5.68
N ASP A 209 10.14 8.77 5.41
CA ASP A 209 9.00 9.24 6.20
C ASP A 209 7.72 8.57 5.66
N PHE A 210 7.32 7.47 6.29
CA PHE A 210 6.30 6.56 5.74
C PHE A 210 4.90 6.77 6.35
N LEU A 211 4.81 7.40 7.51
CA LEU A 211 3.57 7.60 8.25
C LEU A 211 3.51 9.03 8.78
N PHE A 212 2.47 9.78 8.39
CA PHE A 212 2.19 11.13 8.89
C PHE A 212 0.92 11.14 9.73
N PHE A 213 0.86 11.99 10.76
CA PHE A 213 -0.27 12.11 11.69
C PHE A 213 -0.30 13.48 12.38
N ASP A 214 -1.47 13.92 12.86
CA ASP A 214 -1.56 15.11 13.72
C ASP A 214 -1.13 14.80 15.17
N SER A 215 -1.42 13.58 15.63
CA SER A 215 -0.96 13.05 16.91
C SER A 215 -0.98 11.52 16.87
N ILE A 216 -0.22 10.90 17.77
CA ILE A 216 -0.09 9.44 17.81
C ILE A 216 -0.16 8.91 19.24
N THR A 217 -0.83 7.76 19.39
CA THR A 217 -0.91 7.01 20.66
C THR A 217 -0.71 5.52 20.41
N GLY A 218 -0.15 4.81 21.41
CA GLY A 218 0.03 3.37 21.36
C GLY A 218 1.13 2.86 20.43
N TRP A 219 2.07 3.73 20.04
CA TRP A 219 3.24 3.35 19.24
C TRP A 219 4.06 2.21 19.87
N ASP A 220 4.12 2.18 21.20
CA ASP A 220 4.79 1.16 22.01
C ASP A 220 4.07 -0.21 22.00
N GLN A 221 2.85 -0.28 21.48
CA GLN A 221 2.08 -1.51 21.31
C GLN A 221 2.34 -2.20 19.96
N LEU A 222 3.06 -1.54 19.05
CA LEU A 222 3.33 -2.04 17.71
C LEU A 222 4.52 -2.99 17.68
N THR A 223 4.42 -3.95 16.77
CA THR A 223 5.56 -4.75 16.33
C THR A 223 6.02 -4.28 14.96
N PHE A 224 7.30 -4.49 14.65
CA PHE A 224 7.89 -4.03 13.40
C PHE A 224 8.60 -5.18 12.71
N ALA A 225 8.45 -5.28 11.39
CA ALA A 225 9.12 -6.28 10.57
C ALA A 225 9.75 -5.64 9.34
N LEU A 226 10.95 -6.10 9.00
CA LEU A 226 11.66 -5.74 7.78
C LEU A 226 11.63 -6.97 6.86
N ILE A 227 11.06 -6.80 5.67
CA ILE A 227 10.80 -7.87 4.70
C ILE A 227 11.48 -7.51 3.39
N GLY A 228 11.98 -8.50 2.65
CA GLY A 228 12.62 -8.30 1.34
C GLY A 228 14.13 -8.04 1.39
N LEU A 229 14.71 -7.90 2.59
CA LEU A 229 16.16 -7.73 2.78
C LEU A 229 16.83 -8.98 3.36
N SER A 230 18.12 -9.14 3.06
CA SER A 230 18.96 -10.19 3.62
C SER A 230 19.25 -9.93 5.12
N ASN A 231 19.71 -10.98 5.82
CA ASN A 231 20.12 -10.83 7.21
C ASN A 231 21.34 -9.89 7.34
N GLY A 232 21.35 -9.10 8.40
CA GLY A 232 22.50 -8.26 8.78
C GLY A 232 22.27 -6.75 8.68
N TYR A 233 21.10 -6.32 8.19
CA TYR A 233 20.67 -4.94 8.31
C TYR A 233 20.39 -4.58 9.78
N ILE A 234 20.89 -3.42 10.20
CA ILE A 234 20.50 -2.76 11.45
C ILE A 234 19.67 -1.55 11.07
N TRP A 235 18.50 -1.43 11.67
CA TRP A 235 17.52 -0.41 11.35
C TRP A 235 16.77 0.01 12.61
N SER A 236 16.13 1.17 12.55
CA SER A 236 15.27 1.69 13.59
C SER A 236 14.11 2.44 12.98
N THR A 237 13.04 2.57 13.75
CA THR A 237 12.00 3.57 13.50
C THR A 237 12.20 4.74 14.46
N GLU A 238 12.18 5.96 13.94
CA GLU A 238 12.19 7.18 14.73
C GLU A 238 10.79 7.81 14.72
N LEU A 239 10.32 8.23 15.89
CA LEU A 239 9.01 8.85 16.05
C LEU A 239 9.19 10.34 16.33
N PHE A 240 8.63 11.17 15.46
CA PHE A 240 8.57 12.62 15.59
C PHE A 240 7.16 13.06 16.03
N SER A 241 6.96 14.38 16.13
CA SER A 241 5.67 14.93 16.56
C SER A 241 4.55 14.74 15.53
N ASP A 242 4.89 14.66 14.25
CA ASP A 242 3.98 14.70 13.10
C ASP A 242 4.21 13.57 12.08
N HIS A 243 5.26 12.76 12.26
CA HIS A 243 5.55 11.63 11.39
C HIS A 243 6.40 10.55 12.07
N ALA A 244 6.51 9.40 11.42
CA ALA A 244 7.46 8.35 11.75
C ALA A 244 8.35 8.03 10.55
N THR A 245 9.62 7.75 10.84
CA THR A 245 10.67 7.52 9.85
C THR A 245 11.25 6.13 10.04
N LEU A 246 11.49 5.40 8.96
CA LEU A 246 12.34 4.20 8.93
C LEU A 246 13.77 4.64 8.58
N LEU A 247 14.77 4.21 9.35
CA LEU A 247 16.19 4.52 9.13
C LEU A 247 17.03 3.24 9.06
N ILE A 248 17.88 3.13 8.04
CA ILE A 248 18.91 2.11 7.97
C ILE A 248 20.18 2.62 8.67
N ILE A 249 20.46 2.06 9.85
CA ILE A 249 21.65 2.38 10.65
C ILE A 249 22.89 1.68 10.09
N GLN A 250 22.71 0.48 9.55
CA GLN A 250 23.80 -0.28 8.93
C GLN A 250 23.25 -1.17 7.83
N ALA A 251 23.79 -1.04 6.62
CA ALA A 251 23.51 -1.94 5.51
C ALA A 251 24.39 -3.21 5.58
N GLN A 252 23.98 -4.26 4.86
CA GLN A 252 24.82 -5.45 4.73
C GLN A 252 26.20 -5.06 4.16
N ALA A 253 27.27 -5.61 4.72
CA ALA A 253 28.61 -5.46 4.14
C ALA A 253 28.60 -5.98 2.69
N VAL A 254 28.69 -5.07 1.72
CA VAL A 254 28.93 -5.45 0.32
C VAL A 254 30.34 -6.04 0.25
N PRO A 255 30.52 -7.29 -0.20
CA PRO A 255 31.86 -7.82 -0.41
C PRO A 255 32.61 -6.89 -1.35
N LEU A 256 33.77 -6.38 -0.93
CA LEU A 256 34.63 -5.56 -1.78
C LEU A 256 34.74 -6.24 -3.15
N PRO A 257 34.42 -5.56 -4.27
CA PRO A 257 34.52 -6.16 -5.59
C PRO A 257 35.90 -6.80 -5.73
N SER A 258 35.96 -8.04 -6.21
CA SER A 258 37.22 -8.75 -6.44
C SER A 258 38.20 -7.97 -7.34
N ALA A 259 37.69 -6.97 -8.09
CA ALA A 259 38.46 -5.98 -8.82
C ALA A 259 39.42 -5.14 -7.94
N LEU A 260 39.06 -4.79 -6.70
CA LEU A 260 39.97 -4.06 -5.79
C LEU A 260 41.08 -4.97 -5.25
N LEU A 261 40.76 -6.24 -4.96
CA LEU A 261 41.76 -7.26 -4.65
C LEU A 261 42.66 -7.54 -5.87
N LEU A 262 42.10 -7.56 -7.08
CA LEU A 262 42.85 -7.72 -8.32
C LEU A 262 43.75 -6.51 -8.62
N PHE A 263 43.27 -5.29 -8.40
CA PHE A 263 44.08 -4.07 -8.52
C PHE A 263 45.22 -4.04 -7.50
N GLY A 264 44.93 -4.36 -6.24
CA GLY A 264 45.93 -4.44 -5.18
C GLY A 264 47.00 -5.49 -5.45
N THR A 265 46.61 -6.67 -5.93
CA THR A 265 47.55 -7.74 -6.31
C THR A 265 48.37 -7.38 -7.56
N CYS A 266 47.76 -6.76 -8.58
CA CYS A 266 48.46 -6.27 -9.77
C CYS A 266 49.52 -5.21 -9.43
N LEU A 267 49.19 -4.23 -8.59
CA LEU A 267 50.14 -3.22 -8.12
C LEU A 267 51.29 -3.84 -7.31
N GLY A 268 50.99 -4.84 -6.46
CA GLY A 268 52.00 -5.60 -5.73
C GLY A 268 52.97 -6.34 -6.66
N ILE A 269 52.46 -6.99 -7.71
CA ILE A 269 53.27 -7.70 -8.71
C ILE A 269 54.15 -6.72 -9.50
N LEU A 270 53.60 -5.58 -9.95
CA LEU A 270 54.34 -4.52 -10.66
C LEU A 270 55.47 -3.93 -9.80
N ALA A 271 55.21 -3.68 -8.51
CA ALA A 271 56.23 -3.18 -7.59
C ALA A 271 57.38 -4.19 -7.39
N LEU A 272 57.06 -5.48 -7.27
CA LEU A 272 58.05 -6.55 -7.16
C LEU A 272 58.86 -6.72 -8.46
N TYR A 273 58.21 -6.59 -9.62
CA TYR A 273 58.86 -6.65 -10.93
C TYR A 273 59.85 -5.49 -11.12
N ASN A 274 59.44 -4.25 -10.81
CA ASN A 274 60.32 -3.08 -10.89
C ASN A 274 61.51 -3.17 -9.92
N ARG A 275 61.32 -3.71 -8.71
CA ARG A 275 62.43 -3.97 -7.78
C ARG A 275 63.45 -4.98 -8.34
N LYS A 276 63.00 -6.01 -9.07
CA LYS A 276 63.90 -6.98 -9.71
C LYS A 276 64.67 -6.37 -10.89
N LEU A 277 64.03 -5.53 -11.71
CA LEU A 277 64.68 -4.83 -12.82
C LEU A 277 65.78 -3.88 -12.35
N LEU A 278 65.51 -3.08 -11.31
CA LEU A 278 66.51 -2.16 -10.73
C LEU A 278 67.74 -2.91 -10.20
N LYS A 279 67.54 -4.05 -9.53
CA LYS A 279 68.67 -4.90 -9.09
C LYS A 279 69.48 -5.46 -10.26
N LYS A 280 68.82 -5.90 -11.34
CA LYS A 280 69.49 -6.44 -12.53
C LYS A 280 70.30 -5.37 -13.28
N ASN A 281 69.76 -4.16 -13.41
CA ASN A 281 70.45 -3.06 -14.08
C ASN A 281 71.69 -2.59 -13.28
N ASN A 282 71.59 -2.51 -11.95
CA ASN A 282 72.75 -2.19 -11.10
C ASN A 282 73.87 -3.24 -11.22
N LEU A 283 73.52 -4.54 -11.34
CA LEU A 283 74.49 -5.61 -11.56
C LEU A 283 75.18 -5.52 -12.94
N LEU A 284 74.47 -5.06 -13.97
CA LEU A 284 75.03 -4.87 -15.32
C LEU A 284 75.94 -3.64 -15.41
N GLU A 285 75.64 -2.56 -14.68
CA GLU A 285 76.51 -1.38 -14.62
C GLU A 285 77.82 -1.64 -13.87
N ILE A 286 77.78 -2.44 -12.79
CA ILE A 286 78.99 -2.85 -12.07
C ILE A 286 79.94 -3.64 -12.99
N ASN A 287 79.40 -4.61 -13.76
CA ASN A 287 80.23 -5.41 -14.67
C ASN A 287 80.79 -4.62 -15.85
N ARG A 288 80.22 -3.46 -16.21
CA ARG A 288 80.70 -2.62 -17.31
C ARG A 288 81.78 -1.61 -16.88
N GLN A 289 81.96 -1.39 -15.58
CA GLN A 289 83.06 -0.58 -15.03
C GLN A 289 84.34 -1.39 -14.76
N GLU A 290 84.30 -2.72 -14.91
CA GLU A 290 85.44 -3.62 -14.69
C GLU A 290 86.12 -4.11 -16.00
N GLU A 291 85.72 -3.59 -17.17
CA GLU A 291 86.43 -3.75 -18.46
C GLU A 291 87.17 -2.46 -18.85
#